data_AF-A0A1F2YAW5-F1
#
_entry.id   AF-A0A1F2YAW5-F1
#
_cell.length_a   1.000
_cell.length_b   1.000
_cell.length_c   1.000
_cell.angle_alpha   90.00
_cell.angle_beta   90.00
_cell.angle_gamma   90.00
#
_symmetry.space_group_name_H-M   'P 1'
#
loop_
_entity.id
_entity.type
_entity.pdbx_description
1 polymer ?
#
loop_
_entity_poly.entity_id
_entity_poly.type
_entity_poly.pdbx_seq_one_letter_code
_entity_poly.pdbx_strand_id
1 'polypeptide(L)'
;MSTEEHHSKLSELGFTIQMEDLPYLNEYQGDWAISGPEQLPNNYWLVTFDGKGHPVQGSMSPQQILDWGKRQGWECAYVAPYGRYVEGQYDGVRLDDWLRDRRRKHKQDHVH
;
A
#
# COMPACT_ATOMS: atom_id res chain seq x y z
N MET A 1 -27.07 14.00 -16.74
CA MET A 1 -26.56 13.96 -15.36
C MET A 1 -25.13 13.51 -15.47
N SER A 2 -24.18 14.40 -15.20
CA SER A 2 -22.75 14.08 -15.26
C SER A 2 -22.43 13.24 -14.02
N THR A 3 -22.10 11.97 -14.20
CA THR A 3 -21.34 11.20 -13.20
C THR A 3 -19.95 11.81 -13.15
N GLU A 4 -19.81 12.90 -12.40
CA GLU A 4 -18.49 13.29 -11.91
C GLU A 4 -18.03 12.18 -10.99
N GLU A 5 -17.28 11.23 -11.55
CA GLU A 5 -16.46 10.35 -10.74
C GLU A 5 -15.45 11.24 -10.01
N HIS A 6 -15.71 11.50 -8.74
CA HIS A 6 -14.70 12.06 -7.84
C HIS A 6 -13.61 11.00 -7.69
N HIS A 7 -12.62 11.01 -8.58
CA HIS A 7 -11.41 10.22 -8.45
C HIS A 7 -10.54 10.86 -7.36
N SER A 8 -10.79 10.55 -6.10
CA SER A 8 -9.85 10.87 -5.03
C SER A 8 -8.53 10.14 -5.31
N LYS A 9 -7.45 10.90 -5.50
CA LYS A 9 -6.13 10.30 -5.77
C LYS A 9 -5.67 9.51 -4.55
N LEU A 10 -4.94 8.41 -4.74
CA LEU A 10 -4.37 7.62 -3.63
C LEU A 10 -3.59 8.49 -2.62
N SER A 11 -2.90 9.54 -3.11
CA SER A 11 -2.22 10.53 -2.27
C SER A 11 -3.16 11.37 -1.39
N GLU A 12 -4.40 11.58 -1.81
CA GLU A 12 -5.43 12.33 -1.06
C GLU A 12 -6.06 11.46 0.04
N LEU A 13 -5.95 10.14 -0.09
CA LEU A 13 -6.43 9.14 0.87
C LEU A 13 -5.37 8.78 1.93
N GLY A 14 -4.25 9.49 1.97
CA GLY A 14 -3.16 9.23 2.93
C GLY A 14 -2.43 7.91 2.69
N PHE A 15 -2.50 7.36 1.48
CA PHE A 15 -1.77 6.15 1.12
C PHE A 15 -0.32 6.48 0.75
N THR A 16 0.63 5.66 1.20
CA THR A 16 2.04 5.80 0.84
C THR A 16 2.72 4.44 0.78
N ILE A 17 3.49 4.22 -0.29
CA ILE A 17 4.32 3.04 -0.55
C ILE A 17 5.80 3.41 -0.40
N GLN A 18 6.67 2.41 -0.34
CA GLN A 18 8.10 2.69 -0.42
C GLN A 18 8.53 3.02 -1.86
N MET A 19 9.50 3.94 -1.99
CA MET A 19 10.10 4.26 -3.29
C MET A 19 10.77 3.05 -3.97
N GLU A 20 11.34 2.14 -3.18
CA GLU A 20 11.95 0.89 -3.67
C GLU A 20 10.95 -0.06 -4.34
N ASP A 21 9.65 0.11 -4.08
CA ASP A 21 8.58 -0.71 -4.68
C ASP A 21 8.03 -0.15 -5.99
N LEU A 22 8.36 1.11 -6.34
CA LEU A 22 7.84 1.77 -7.54
C LEU A 22 8.09 0.98 -8.84
N PRO A 23 9.29 0.40 -9.08
CA PRO A 23 9.52 -0.38 -10.30
C PRO A 23 8.55 -1.56 -10.45
N TYR A 24 8.26 -2.30 -9.36
CA TYR A 24 7.37 -3.46 -9.38
C TYR A 24 5.90 -3.09 -9.60
N LEU A 25 5.53 -1.88 -9.19
CA LEU A 25 4.18 -1.36 -9.39
C LEU A 25 3.96 -0.90 -10.82
N ASN A 26 4.99 -0.37 -11.46
CA ASN A 26 4.94 -0.03 -12.88
C ASN A 26 4.79 -1.27 -13.78
N GLU A 27 5.10 -2.48 -13.28
CA GLU A 27 4.83 -3.74 -13.99
C GLU A 27 3.37 -4.18 -13.92
N TYR A 28 2.59 -3.66 -12.97
CA TYR A 28 1.18 -4.00 -12.85
C TYR A 28 0.38 -3.28 -13.93
N GLN A 29 -0.41 -4.02 -14.72
CA GLN A 29 -1.14 -3.46 -15.87
C GLN A 29 -2.55 -2.95 -15.52
N GLY A 30 -2.98 -3.08 -14.26
CA GLY A 30 -4.27 -2.60 -13.77
C GLY A 30 -4.16 -1.35 -12.89
N ASP A 31 -5.30 -0.92 -12.37
CA ASP A 31 -5.40 0.15 -11.39
C ASP A 31 -5.44 -0.41 -9.96
N TRP A 32 -4.86 0.32 -9.02
CA TRP A 32 -4.94 0.00 -7.59
C TRP A 32 -6.05 0.79 -6.92
N ALA A 33 -6.88 0.12 -6.14
CA ALA A 33 -7.99 0.71 -5.39
C ALA A 33 -7.86 0.42 -3.89
N ILE A 34 -8.38 1.32 -3.06
CA ILE A 34 -8.49 1.10 -1.62
C ILE A 34 -9.80 0.35 -1.34
N SER A 35 -9.73 -0.82 -0.72
CA SER A 35 -10.89 -1.64 -0.34
C SER A 35 -11.66 -1.01 0.83
N GLY A 36 -12.99 -1.16 0.93
CA GLY A 36 -13.77 -0.86 2.15
C GLY A 36 -14.81 0.27 2.03
N PRO A 37 -15.44 0.72 3.15
CA PRO A 37 -16.56 1.69 3.14
C PRO A 37 -16.19 3.10 2.60
N GLU A 38 -17.08 4.09 2.54
CA GLU A 38 -16.67 5.43 2.03
C GLU A 38 -16.00 6.32 3.09
N GLN A 39 -16.26 6.06 4.38
CA GLN A 39 -15.74 6.91 5.46
C GLN A 39 -14.31 6.53 5.84
N LEU A 40 -13.42 7.53 5.78
CA LEU A 40 -12.00 7.40 6.14
C LEU A 40 -11.82 7.59 7.66
N PRO A 41 -11.29 6.60 8.39
CA PRO A 41 -10.89 6.81 9.78
C PRO A 41 -9.60 7.64 9.85
N ASN A 42 -9.46 8.47 10.90
CA ASN A 42 -8.28 9.31 11.15
C ASN A 42 -7.03 8.55 11.64
N ASN A 43 -7.02 7.23 11.51
CA ASN A 43 -5.92 6.37 11.94
C ASN A 43 -5.38 5.61 10.73
N TYR A 44 -4.12 5.17 10.81
CA TYR A 44 -3.46 4.42 9.74
C TYR A 44 -3.07 3.03 10.20
N TRP A 45 -2.95 2.11 9.24
CA TRP A 45 -2.22 0.85 9.38
C TRP A 45 -0.95 0.90 8.55
N LEU A 46 0.14 0.50 9.18
CA LEU A 46 1.35 0.09 8.49
C LEU A 46 1.22 -1.39 8.15
N VAL A 47 1.21 -1.73 6.86
CA VAL A 47 1.09 -3.11 6.40
C VAL A 47 2.48 -3.61 6.02
N THR A 48 2.91 -4.73 6.61
CA THR A 48 4.15 -5.43 6.26
C THR A 48 3.94 -6.41 5.10
N PHE A 49 5.02 -6.85 4.44
CA PHE A 49 4.92 -7.76 3.28
C PHE A 49 4.36 -9.16 3.59
N ASP A 50 4.35 -9.56 4.86
CA ASP A 50 3.66 -10.77 5.32
C ASP A 50 2.14 -10.56 5.50
N GLY A 51 1.64 -9.37 5.17
CA GLY A 51 0.23 -8.99 5.24
C GLY A 51 -0.22 -8.53 6.62
N LYS A 52 0.68 -8.42 7.59
CA LYS A 52 0.35 -7.99 8.95
C LYS A 52 0.15 -6.48 9.03
N GLY A 53 -0.99 -6.06 9.56
CA GLY A 53 -1.30 -4.66 9.85
C GLY A 53 -0.84 -4.26 11.25
N HIS A 54 -0.06 -3.20 11.35
CA HIS A 54 0.34 -2.55 12.59
C HIS A 54 -0.45 -1.25 12.75
N PRO A 55 -1.35 -1.15 13.74
CA PRO A 55 -2.14 0.06 13.93
C PRO A 55 -1.27 1.21 14.42
N VAL A 56 -1.46 2.37 13.83
CA VAL A 56 -0.75 3.60 14.16
C VAL A 56 -1.75 4.70 14.45
N GLN A 57 -1.72 5.17 15.69
CA GLN A 57 -2.56 6.25 16.19
C GLN A 57 -1.73 7.54 16.25
N GLY A 58 -2.36 8.67 15.95
CA GLY A 58 -1.77 10.00 16.11
C GLY A 58 -1.51 10.74 14.80
N SER A 59 -0.70 11.80 14.90
CA SER A 59 -0.56 12.83 13.85
C SER A 59 0.58 12.58 12.86
N MET A 60 1.16 11.37 12.84
CA MET A 60 2.26 11.06 11.92
C MET A 60 1.75 11.05 10.48
N SER A 61 2.52 11.63 9.56
CA SER A 61 2.25 11.48 8.13
C SER A 61 2.54 10.04 7.69
N PRO A 62 1.90 9.55 6.61
CA PRO A 62 2.15 8.20 6.09
C PRO A 62 3.64 7.87 5.85
N GLN A 63 4.43 8.84 5.38
CA GLN A 63 5.88 8.67 5.22
C GLN A 63 6.59 8.49 6.57
N GLN A 64 6.23 9.28 7.59
CA GLN A 64 6.79 9.13 8.95
C GLN A 64 6.45 7.76 9.55
N ILE A 65 5.29 7.20 9.21
CA ILE A 65 4.86 5.86 9.65
C ILE A 65 5.73 4.78 9.00
N LEU A 66 6.01 4.87 7.69
CA LEU A 66 6.94 3.95 7.01
C LEU A 66 8.34 4.02 7.64
N ASP A 67 8.86 5.23 7.86
CA ASP A 67 10.20 5.43 8.44
C ASP A 67 10.27 4.89 9.89
N TRP A 68 9.17 5.01 10.64
CA TRP A 68 9.05 4.40 11.96
C TRP A 68 9.09 2.87 11.89
N GLY A 69 8.30 2.26 10.99
CA GLY A 69 8.31 0.81 10.76
C GLY A 69 9.68 0.26 10.39
N LYS A 70 10.39 0.95 9.50
CA LYS A 70 11.79 0.61 9.14
C LYS A 70 12.72 0.63 10.35
N ARG A 71 12.60 1.62 11.23
CA ARG A 71 13.39 1.70 12.47
C ARG A 71 13.08 0.58 13.46
N GLN A 72 11.89 -0.03 13.38
CA GLN A 72 11.55 -1.23 14.14
C GLN A 72 12.07 -2.54 13.50
N GLY A 73 12.72 -2.46 12.32
CA GLY A 73 13.18 -3.62 11.57
C GLY A 73 12.08 -4.37 10.83
N TRP A 74 10.92 -3.74 10.62
CA TRP A 74 9.81 -4.37 9.88
C TRP A 74 9.98 -4.18 8.38
N GLU A 75 9.75 -5.25 7.62
CA GLU A 75 9.69 -5.18 6.15
C GLU A 75 8.32 -4.63 5.71
N CYS A 76 8.24 -3.31 5.71
CA CYS A 76 7.01 -2.56 5.46
C CYS A 76 6.66 -2.56 3.96
N ALA A 77 5.41 -2.82 3.59
CA ALA A 77 4.93 -2.69 2.22
C ALA A 77 4.39 -1.28 1.97
N TYR A 78 3.38 -0.88 2.73
CA TYR A 78 2.68 0.39 2.55
C TYR A 78 1.99 0.84 3.83
N VAL A 79 1.53 2.09 3.82
CA VAL A 79 0.66 2.66 4.84
C VAL A 79 -0.69 3.01 4.20
N ALA A 80 -1.77 2.58 4.84
CA ALA A 80 -3.14 2.82 4.39
C ALA A 80 -4.03 3.26 5.57
N PRO A 81 -5.17 3.93 5.33
CA PRO A 81 -6.13 4.22 6.39
C PRO A 81 -6.60 2.95 7.11
N TYR A 82 -6.99 3.10 8.38
CA TYR A 82 -7.35 1.97 9.24
C TYR A 82 -8.49 1.13 8.63
N GLY A 83 -8.35 -0.20 8.68
CA GLY A 83 -9.34 -1.13 8.16
C GLY A 83 -9.43 -1.18 6.63
N ARG A 84 -8.38 -0.70 5.94
CA ARG A 84 -8.28 -0.70 4.47
C ARG A 84 -7.09 -1.51 4.00
N TYR A 85 -7.27 -2.18 2.88
CA TYR A 85 -6.21 -2.78 2.08
C TYR A 85 -6.18 -2.12 0.70
N VAL A 86 -5.09 -2.35 -0.02
CA VAL A 86 -4.98 -1.95 -1.41
C VAL A 86 -5.04 -3.19 -2.28
N GLU A 87 -5.96 -3.16 -3.23
CA GLU A 87 -6.29 -4.29 -4.08
C GLU A 87 -6.37 -3.83 -5.53
N GLY A 88 -6.03 -4.72 -6.46
CA GLY A 88 -6.22 -4.48 -7.88
C GLY A 88 -7.70 -4.31 -8.17
N GLN A 89 -8.06 -3.20 -8.81
CA GLN A 89 -9.45 -2.78 -9.01
C GLN A 89 -10.29 -3.84 -9.75
N TYR A 90 -9.66 -4.60 -10.65
CA TYR A 90 -10.34 -5.54 -11.54
C TYR A 90 -10.12 -7.02 -11.20
N ASP A 91 -9.05 -7.35 -10.47
CA ASP A 91 -8.63 -8.72 -10.18
C ASP A 91 -8.62 -9.07 -8.69
N GLY A 92 -8.77 -8.09 -7.80
CA GLY A 92 -8.76 -8.29 -6.34
C GLY A 92 -7.40 -8.70 -5.78
N VAL A 93 -6.32 -8.61 -6.56
CA VAL A 93 -4.97 -8.95 -6.08
C VAL A 93 -4.54 -7.94 -5.02
N ARG A 94 -4.12 -8.41 -3.85
CA ARG A 94 -3.62 -7.51 -2.79
C ARG A 94 -2.22 -6.99 -3.11
N LEU A 95 -2.02 -5.70 -2.87
CA LEU A 95 -0.76 -5.01 -3.13
C LEU A 95 0.42 -5.62 -2.37
N ASP A 96 0.23 -6.00 -1.10
CA ASP A 96 1.28 -6.63 -0.29
C ASP A 96 1.71 -7.99 -0.86
N ASP A 97 0.76 -8.80 -1.34
CA ASP A 97 1.04 -10.07 -1.99
C ASP A 97 1.78 -9.86 -3.33
N TRP A 98 1.36 -8.87 -4.13
CA TRP A 98 2.02 -8.54 -5.40
C TRP A 98 3.49 -8.13 -5.20
N LEU A 99 3.74 -7.19 -4.27
CA LEU A 99 5.09 -6.72 -3.97
C LEU A 99 5.99 -7.83 -3.46
N ARG A 100 5.47 -8.71 -2.59
CA ARG A 100 6.19 -9.89 -2.09
C ARG A 100 6.63 -10.80 -3.24
N ASP A 101 5.73 -11.10 -4.17
CA ASP A 101 6.00 -12.00 -5.27
C ASP A 101 6.98 -11.41 -6.29
N ARG A 102 6.88 -10.11 -6.59
CA ARG A 102 7.79 -9.42 -7.52
C ARG A 102 9.22 -9.32 -6.96
N ARG A 103 9.37 -8.98 -5.68
CA ARG A 103 10.68 -8.97 -5.01
C ARG A 103 11.33 -10.36 -4.98
N ARG A 104 10.56 -11.43 -4.78
CA ARG A 104 11.07 -12.82 -4.81
C ARG A 104 11.61 -13.19 -6.20
N LYS A 105 10.87 -12.86 -7.26
CA LYS A 105 11.31 -13.09 -8.65
C LYS A 105 12.58 -12.32 -8.97
N HIS A 106 12.61 -11.03 -8.64
CA HIS A 106 13.80 -10.19 -8.87
C HIS A 106 15.05 -10.66 -8.10
N LYS A 107 14.89 -11.19 -6.88
CA LYS A 107 15.99 -11.78 -6.11
C LYS A 107 16.49 -13.09 -6.74
N GLN A 108 15.65 -13.87 -7.40
CA GLN A 108 16.04 -15.09 -8.09
C GLN A 108 16.78 -14.78 -9.40
N ASP A 109 16.34 -13.77 -10.15
CA ASP A 109 16.94 -13.39 -11.42
C ASP A 109 18.34 -12.76 -11.28
N HIS A 110 18.71 -12.24 -10.10
CA HIS A 110 20.05 -11.72 -9.82
C HIS A 110 21.06 -12.79 -9.34
N VAL A 111 20.64 -14.07 -9.29
CA VAL A 111 21.48 -15.20 -8.85
C VAL A 111 21.83 -16.13 -10.04
N HIS A 112 21.59 -15.70 -11.27
CA HIS A 112 22.03 -16.36 -12.51
C HIS A 112 22.87 -15.40 -13.35
#